data_AF-X0XFI7-F1
#
_entry.id   AF-X0XFI7-F1
#
_cell.length_a   1.000
_cell.length_b   1.000
_cell.length_c   1.000
_cell.angle_alpha   90.00
_cell.angle_beta   90.00
_cell.angle_gamma   90.00
#
_symmetry.space_group_name_H-M   'P 1'
#
loop_
_entity.id
_entity.type
_entity.pdbx_description
1 polymer ?
#
loop_
_entity_poly.entity_id
_entity_poly.type
_entity_poly.pdbx_seq_one_letter_code
_entity_poly.pdbx_strand_id
1 'polypeptide(L)'
;DPGEKVNVANKYPEKVLQLQQLYEQYWKEIGEGKSPIQRIVVGSGKIEETWLNCDAWVPEQIEPETWNQSHVNHGVKNFGYWPITISKNDTYSFEVRRWPKEVSCPIISAPAAQTKEDIYSKNKPVLVGEGKIIPAISVKLRVGNEYFEKEIESNDEQAVFNIELEKGDTEIQAWLTDSQGKEHPAYYVYVNQ
;
A
#
# COMPACT_ATOMS: atom_id res chain seq x y z
N ASP A 1 30.06 5.41 12.41
CA ASP A 1 29.43 6.74 12.39
C ASP A 1 27.94 6.57 12.12
N PRO A 2 27.13 6.25 13.15
CA PRO A 2 25.70 6.00 12.96
C PRO A 2 24.91 7.17 12.38
N GLY A 3 25.47 8.39 12.42
CA GLY A 3 24.87 9.60 11.86
C GLY A 3 25.34 9.94 10.45
N GLU A 4 26.16 9.09 9.82
CA GLU A 4 26.62 9.23 8.42
C GLU A 4 27.24 10.61 8.08
N LYS A 5 27.93 11.24 9.04
CA LYS A 5 28.49 12.60 8.90
C LYS A 5 29.89 12.65 8.33
N VAL A 6 30.64 11.56 8.40
CA VAL A 6 32.04 11.49 8.01
C VAL A 6 32.21 10.51 6.85
N ASN A 7 32.44 11.05 5.66
CA ASN A 7 32.80 10.24 4.52
C ASN A 7 34.23 9.69 4.70
N VAL A 8 34.35 8.35 4.80
CA VAL A 8 35.63 7.64 4.96
C VAL A 8 36.08 6.92 3.70
N ALA A 9 35.46 7.16 2.53
CA ALA A 9 35.78 6.49 1.27
C ALA A 9 37.26 6.58 0.91
N ASN A 10 37.84 7.79 1.00
CA ASN A 10 39.26 8.03 0.71
C ASN A 10 40.22 7.32 1.69
N LYS A 11 39.73 6.97 2.89
CA LYS A 11 40.51 6.27 3.91
C LYS A 11 40.51 4.75 3.70
N TYR A 12 39.52 4.21 2.98
CA TYR A 12 39.35 2.78 2.75
C TYR A 12 39.05 2.47 1.27
N PRO A 13 39.92 2.88 0.33
CA PRO A 13 39.69 2.70 -1.11
C PRO A 13 39.49 1.24 -1.50
N GLU A 14 40.13 0.30 -0.81
CA GLU A 14 39.95 -1.14 -1.01
C GLU A 14 38.53 -1.61 -0.67
N LYS A 15 37.92 -1.07 0.40
CA LYS A 15 36.53 -1.39 0.76
C LYS A 15 35.55 -0.78 -0.22
N VAL A 16 35.84 0.42 -0.73
CA VAL A 16 35.01 1.04 -1.78
C VAL A 16 35.00 0.16 -3.02
N LEU A 17 36.17 -0.29 -3.48
CA LEU A 17 36.27 -1.18 -4.63
C LEU A 17 35.53 -2.51 -4.41
N GLN A 18 35.68 -3.11 -3.22
CA GLN A 18 34.97 -4.34 -2.86
C GLN A 18 33.45 -4.16 -2.92
N LEU A 19 32.90 -3.10 -2.32
CA LEU A 19 31.47 -2.82 -2.32
C LEU A 19 30.94 -2.51 -3.72
N GLN A 20 31.71 -1.80 -4.54
CA GLN A 20 31.37 -1.56 -5.95
C GLN A 20 31.29 -2.86 -6.75
N GLN A 21 32.27 -3.76 -6.60
CA GLN A 21 32.24 -5.06 -7.28
C GLN A 21 31.04 -5.91 -6.85
N LEU A 22 30.71 -5.92 -5.56
CA LEU A 22 29.52 -6.62 -5.04
C LEU A 22 28.22 -6.01 -5.59
N TYR A 23 28.14 -4.69 -5.66
CA TYR A 23 26.99 -3.98 -6.25
C TYR A 23 26.79 -4.36 -7.71
N GLU A 24 27.83 -4.27 -8.54
CA GLU A 24 27.77 -4.62 -9.96
C GLU A 24 27.43 -6.11 -10.18
N GLN A 25 28.01 -6.99 -9.36
CA GLN A 25 27.68 -8.41 -9.39
C GLN A 25 26.21 -8.64 -9.04
N TYR A 26 25.72 -8.03 -7.96
CA TYR A 26 24.33 -8.15 -7.54
C TYR A 26 23.37 -7.64 -8.63
N TRP A 27 23.63 -6.46 -9.21
CA TRP A 27 22.82 -5.92 -10.31
C TRP A 27 22.79 -6.84 -11.53
N LYS A 28 23.92 -7.47 -11.87
CA LYS A 28 23.99 -8.45 -12.94
C LYS A 28 23.21 -9.73 -12.62
N GLU A 29 23.22 -10.15 -11.35
CA GLU A 29 22.49 -11.33 -10.88
C GLU A 29 20.97 -11.11 -10.92
N ILE A 30 20.48 -9.99 -10.36
CA ILE A 30 19.03 -9.69 -10.36
C ILE A 30 18.52 -9.35 -11.75
N GLY A 31 19.33 -8.69 -12.60
CA GLY A 31 18.98 -8.31 -13.96
C GLY A 31 17.69 -7.48 -14.08
N GLU A 32 17.44 -6.93 -15.26
CA GLU A 32 16.13 -6.33 -15.52
C GLU A 32 15.06 -7.43 -15.56
N GLY A 33 14.00 -7.26 -14.78
CA GLY A 33 12.83 -8.15 -14.78
C GLY A 33 12.99 -9.50 -14.11
N LYS A 34 14.12 -9.81 -13.43
CA LYS A 34 14.27 -11.06 -12.66
C LYS A 34 14.22 -10.89 -11.14
N SER A 35 14.05 -9.65 -10.66
CA SER A 35 13.77 -9.40 -9.25
C SER A 35 12.50 -10.17 -8.84
N PRO A 36 12.57 -11.02 -7.81
CA PRO A 36 11.39 -11.71 -7.33
C PRO A 36 10.38 -10.68 -6.80
N ILE A 37 9.10 -10.92 -7.05
CA ILE A 37 8.04 -10.13 -6.44
C ILE A 37 8.14 -10.29 -4.92
N GLN A 38 8.38 -9.18 -4.23
CA GLN A 38 8.39 -9.13 -2.77
C GLN A 38 6.97 -9.42 -2.27
N ARG A 39 6.85 -10.33 -1.30
CA ARG A 39 5.57 -10.74 -0.73
C ARG A 39 5.54 -10.44 0.75
N ILE A 40 4.49 -9.74 1.18
CA ILE A 40 4.27 -9.47 2.60
C ILE A 40 3.70 -10.75 3.23
N VAL A 41 4.30 -11.20 4.34
CA VAL A 41 3.85 -12.42 5.03
C VAL A 41 2.74 -12.07 6.02
N VAL A 42 1.59 -12.73 5.88
CA VAL A 42 0.40 -12.57 6.73
C VAL A 42 0.15 -13.86 7.52
N GLY A 43 -0.32 -13.73 8.77
CA GLY A 43 -0.66 -14.90 9.62
C GLY A 43 0.53 -15.65 10.22
N SER A 44 1.69 -14.99 10.31
CA SER A 44 2.89 -15.59 10.91
C SER A 44 2.81 -15.74 12.44
N GLY A 45 1.85 -15.04 13.08
CA GLY A 45 1.74 -14.93 14.54
C GLY A 45 2.77 -13.99 15.20
N LYS A 46 3.64 -13.34 14.40
CA LYS A 46 4.60 -12.33 14.89
C LYS A 46 4.09 -10.89 14.77
N ILE A 47 3.12 -10.71 13.87
CA ILE A 47 2.46 -9.44 13.58
C ILE A 47 0.98 -9.75 13.68
N GLU A 48 0.27 -9.04 14.56
CA GLU A 48 -1.18 -9.21 14.75
C GLU A 48 -1.94 -8.67 13.54
N GLU A 49 -1.57 -7.47 13.09
CA GLU A 49 -2.19 -6.78 11.96
C GLU A 49 -1.16 -6.40 10.90
N THR A 50 -1.37 -6.83 9.67
CA THR A 50 -0.56 -6.42 8.52
C THR A 50 -1.24 -5.25 7.80
N TRP A 51 -0.48 -4.19 7.53
CA TRP A 51 -0.97 -3.00 6.85
C TRP A 51 -0.53 -3.01 5.39
N LEU A 52 -1.48 -3.10 4.48
CA LEU A 52 -1.26 -2.99 3.05
C LEU A 52 -1.73 -1.60 2.61
N ASN A 53 -0.82 -0.81 2.04
CA ASN A 53 -1.13 0.52 1.53
C ASN A 53 -0.69 0.65 0.06
N CYS A 54 -1.17 1.68 -0.64
CA CYS A 54 -0.92 1.84 -2.07
C CYS A 54 0.55 1.98 -2.48
N ASP A 55 1.46 2.37 -1.57
CA ASP A 55 2.91 2.41 -1.83
C ASP A 55 3.49 0.99 -2.04
N ALA A 56 2.87 -0.02 -1.42
CA ALA A 56 3.26 -1.41 -1.55
C ALA A 56 2.58 -2.12 -2.75
N TRP A 57 1.83 -1.41 -3.59
CA TRP A 57 1.28 -2.01 -4.80
C TRP A 57 2.37 -2.44 -5.76
N VAL A 58 2.16 -3.59 -6.41
CA VAL A 58 2.64 -3.76 -7.78
C VAL A 58 1.63 -3.03 -8.67
N PRO A 59 1.99 -1.86 -9.23
CA PRO A 59 1.03 -1.03 -9.93
C PRO A 59 0.70 -1.62 -11.29
N GLU A 60 -0.55 -1.49 -11.72
CA GLU A 60 -0.96 -1.81 -13.09
C GLU A 60 -0.38 -0.80 -14.09
N GLN A 61 -0.17 0.43 -13.64
CA GLN A 61 0.40 1.53 -14.42
C GLN A 61 1.42 2.30 -13.58
N ILE A 62 2.58 2.59 -14.18
CA ILE A 62 3.65 3.38 -13.54
C ILE A 62 3.19 4.84 -13.36
N GLU A 63 2.44 5.38 -14.32
CA GLU A 63 1.88 6.73 -14.28
C GLU A 63 0.34 6.68 -14.32
N PRO A 64 -0.36 7.43 -13.45
CA PRO A 64 0.17 8.34 -12.44
C PRO A 64 0.74 7.61 -11.21
N GLU A 65 1.78 8.16 -10.60
CA GLU A 65 2.32 7.64 -9.34
C GLU A 65 1.28 7.66 -8.21
N THR A 66 1.26 6.64 -7.34
CA THR A 66 0.34 6.57 -6.18
C THR A 66 1.03 5.92 -4.99
N TRP A 67 1.83 6.70 -4.27
CA TRP A 67 2.66 6.22 -3.16
C TRP A 67 2.60 7.08 -1.89
N ASN A 68 1.99 8.27 -1.93
CA ASN A 68 1.96 9.19 -0.80
C ASN A 68 0.55 9.64 -0.40
N GLN A 69 0.46 10.27 0.78
CA GLN A 69 -0.80 10.74 1.36
C GLN A 69 -1.49 11.83 0.52
N SER A 70 -0.73 12.64 -0.22
CA SER A 70 -1.30 13.62 -1.14
C SER A 70 -2.10 12.93 -2.25
N HIS A 71 -1.59 11.82 -2.79
CA HIS A 71 -2.28 11.06 -3.84
C HIS A 71 -3.57 10.41 -3.32
N VAL A 72 -3.53 9.88 -2.10
CA VAL A 72 -4.72 9.35 -1.39
C VAL A 72 -5.75 10.47 -1.17
N ASN A 73 -5.32 11.62 -0.65
CA ASN A 73 -6.19 12.77 -0.38
C ASN A 73 -6.90 13.27 -1.65
N HIS A 74 -6.16 13.37 -2.76
CA HIS A 74 -6.70 13.81 -4.05
C HIS A 74 -7.46 12.73 -4.83
N GLY A 75 -7.56 11.50 -4.30
CA GLY A 75 -8.25 10.41 -5.00
C GLY A 75 -7.63 10.12 -6.36
N VAL A 76 -6.28 10.11 -6.44
CA VAL A 76 -5.54 9.77 -7.67
C VAL A 76 -5.96 8.40 -8.14
N LYS A 77 -6.44 8.31 -9.38
CA LYS A 77 -6.94 7.07 -9.95
C LYS A 77 -5.79 6.26 -10.53
N ASN A 78 -5.18 5.42 -9.70
CA ASN A 78 -4.30 4.32 -10.09
C ASN A 78 -4.74 3.04 -9.37
N PHE A 79 -4.30 1.89 -9.87
CA PHE A 79 -4.63 0.58 -9.34
C PHE A 79 -3.38 -0.30 -9.28
N GLY A 80 -3.43 -1.27 -8.39
CA GLY A 80 -2.39 -2.26 -8.23
C GLY A 80 -2.84 -3.35 -7.29
N TYR A 81 -2.02 -4.37 -7.17
CA TYR A 81 -2.28 -5.48 -6.27
C TYR A 81 -1.16 -5.61 -5.23
N TRP A 82 -1.49 -6.19 -4.09
CA TRP A 82 -0.53 -6.57 -3.06
C TRP A 82 -0.18 -8.05 -3.20
N PRO A 83 1.07 -8.40 -3.52
CA PRO A 83 1.55 -9.76 -3.42
C PRO A 83 1.74 -10.12 -1.94
N ILE A 84 1.13 -11.22 -1.51
CA ILE A 84 1.24 -11.68 -0.13
C ILE A 84 1.54 -13.18 -0.06
N THR A 85 2.04 -13.61 1.09
CA THR A 85 2.17 -15.02 1.46
C THR A 85 1.37 -15.28 2.73
N ILE A 86 0.35 -16.13 2.63
CA ILE A 86 -0.42 -16.65 3.75
C ILE A 86 0.41 -17.72 4.46
N SER A 87 0.70 -17.52 5.74
CA SER A 87 1.61 -18.39 6.49
C SER A 87 0.97 -19.70 6.96
N LYS A 88 -0.37 -19.71 7.16
CA LYS A 88 -1.13 -20.83 7.73
C LYS A 88 -2.52 -20.90 7.11
N ASN A 89 -3.11 -22.09 7.08
CA ASN A 89 -4.52 -22.25 6.70
C ASN A 89 -5.39 -21.69 7.84
N ASP A 90 -6.16 -20.64 7.59
CA ASP A 90 -7.02 -20.01 8.58
C ASP A 90 -8.06 -19.08 7.94
N THR A 91 -8.96 -18.53 8.75
CA THR A 91 -9.81 -17.40 8.37
C THR A 91 -9.07 -16.09 8.60
N TYR A 92 -9.04 -15.24 7.59
CA TYR A 92 -8.43 -13.92 7.66
C TYR A 92 -9.48 -12.82 7.52
N SER A 93 -9.39 -11.78 8.34
CA SER A 93 -10.22 -10.58 8.25
C SER A 93 -9.51 -9.51 7.44
N PHE A 94 -10.08 -9.19 6.28
CA PHE A 94 -9.65 -8.11 5.39
C PHE A 94 -10.54 -6.89 5.59
N GLU A 95 -9.96 -5.85 6.16
CA GLU A 95 -10.60 -4.56 6.36
C GLU A 95 -10.12 -3.58 5.29
N VAL A 96 -10.95 -3.40 4.27
CA VAL A 96 -10.69 -2.53 3.13
C VAL A 96 -11.13 -1.10 3.49
N ARG A 97 -10.23 -0.14 3.33
CA ARG A 97 -10.47 1.27 3.67
C ARG A 97 -10.00 2.20 2.55
N ARG A 98 -10.65 3.36 2.50
CA ARG A 98 -10.15 4.49 1.70
C ARG A 98 -9.07 5.27 2.44
N TRP A 99 -9.32 5.53 3.72
CA TRP A 99 -8.47 6.31 4.60
C TRP A 99 -7.74 5.38 5.58
N PRO A 100 -6.53 5.76 6.05
CA PRO A 100 -5.88 4.99 7.10
C PRO A 100 -6.70 5.09 8.40
N LYS A 101 -6.62 4.07 9.26
CA LYS A 101 -7.42 3.94 10.51
C LYS A 101 -7.33 5.19 11.40
N GLU A 102 -6.16 5.81 11.44
CA GLU A 102 -5.84 6.97 12.28
C GLU A 102 -6.67 8.22 11.93
N VAL A 103 -7.22 8.28 10.71
CA VAL A 103 -8.00 9.44 10.26
C VAL A 103 -9.46 9.36 10.68
N SER A 104 -10.00 8.16 10.99
CA SER A 104 -11.41 7.92 11.35
C SER A 104 -12.38 8.73 10.48
N CYS A 105 -12.39 8.43 9.18
CA CYS A 105 -13.21 9.13 8.20
C CYS A 105 -14.00 8.12 7.36
N PRO A 106 -15.30 8.36 7.09
CA PRO A 106 -16.08 7.52 6.20
C PRO A 106 -15.47 7.43 4.80
N ILE A 107 -15.66 6.29 4.13
CA ILE A 107 -15.17 6.01 2.77
C ILE A 107 -15.65 7.10 1.79
N ILE A 108 -16.91 7.50 1.91
CA ILE A 108 -17.54 8.49 1.01
C ILE A 108 -17.36 9.94 1.48
N SER A 109 -16.55 10.17 2.50
CA SER A 109 -16.24 11.50 3.03
C SER A 109 -14.80 11.87 2.77
N ALA A 110 -14.40 13.09 3.15
CA ALA A 110 -13.01 13.50 3.19
C ALA A 110 -12.68 14.12 4.56
N PRO A 111 -11.46 13.91 5.07
CA PRO A 111 -11.02 14.60 6.26
C PRO A 111 -11.03 16.11 6.01
N ALA A 112 -11.23 16.87 7.09
CA ALA A 112 -11.14 18.32 7.03
C ALA A 112 -9.75 18.75 6.51
N ALA A 113 -9.71 19.82 5.72
CA ALA A 113 -8.46 20.36 5.22
C ALA A 113 -7.48 20.62 6.37
N GLN A 114 -6.26 20.11 6.23
CA GLN A 114 -5.21 20.44 7.18
C GLN A 114 -4.81 21.90 7.00
N THR A 115 -4.72 22.62 8.12
CA THR A 115 -4.30 24.04 8.17
C THR A 115 -2.91 24.21 8.76
N LYS A 116 -2.34 23.13 9.30
CA LYS A 116 -0.99 23.03 9.84
C LYS A 116 -0.32 21.83 9.20
N GLU A 117 0.93 22.01 8.81
CA GLU A 117 1.69 21.02 8.05
C GLU A 117 2.96 20.73 8.83
N ASP A 118 3.27 19.47 9.00
CA ASP A 118 4.49 18.98 9.64
C ASP A 118 5.43 18.27 8.64
N ILE A 119 4.95 18.02 7.42
CA ILE A 119 5.71 17.37 6.34
C ILE A 119 5.85 18.32 5.15
N TYR A 120 7.10 18.57 4.76
CA TYR A 120 7.44 19.45 3.64
C TYR A 120 8.32 18.73 2.61
N SER A 121 8.03 18.95 1.33
CA SER A 121 8.88 18.57 0.20
C SER A 121 9.20 19.79 -0.62
N LYS A 122 10.49 20.07 -0.85
CA LYS A 122 10.97 21.27 -1.57
C LYS A 122 10.34 22.58 -1.04
N ASN A 123 10.24 22.70 0.30
CA ASN A 123 9.61 23.82 1.02
C ASN A 123 8.12 24.03 0.74
N LYS A 124 7.43 23.02 0.18
CA LYS A 124 5.98 23.00 0.02
C LYS A 124 5.39 21.94 0.94
N PRO A 125 4.26 22.23 1.59
CA PRO A 125 3.57 21.21 2.37
C PRO A 125 3.14 20.05 1.48
N VAL A 126 3.27 18.83 2.00
CA VAL A 126 2.95 17.61 1.24
C VAL A 126 1.45 17.34 1.24
N LEU A 127 0.72 17.73 2.30
CA LEU A 127 -0.69 17.37 2.50
C LEU A 127 -1.59 18.60 2.71
N VAL A 128 -1.56 19.53 1.77
CA VAL A 128 -2.45 20.70 1.77
C VAL A 128 -3.76 20.45 1.01
N GLY A 129 -4.86 20.99 1.54
CA GLY A 129 -6.14 21.11 0.85
C GLY A 129 -7.18 20.07 1.26
N GLU A 130 -8.41 20.29 0.79
CA GLU A 130 -9.54 19.38 1.02
C GLU A 130 -9.35 18.06 0.27
N GLY A 131 -9.66 16.95 0.93
CA GLY A 131 -9.69 15.65 0.28
C GLY A 131 -10.84 15.54 -0.73
N LYS A 132 -10.60 14.84 -1.83
CA LYS A 132 -11.58 14.66 -2.92
C LYS A 132 -12.61 13.59 -2.56
N ILE A 133 -13.88 13.89 -2.45
CA ILE A 133 -14.91 12.86 -2.19
C ILE A 133 -14.99 11.81 -3.33
N ILE A 134 -15.07 10.54 -2.95
CA ILE A 134 -15.37 9.40 -3.83
C ILE A 134 -16.78 8.87 -3.48
N PRO A 135 -17.77 8.97 -4.38
CA PRO A 135 -19.16 8.59 -4.11
C PRO A 135 -19.38 7.08 -4.29
N ALA A 136 -18.61 6.28 -3.56
CA ALA A 136 -18.73 4.82 -3.61
C ALA A 136 -20.03 4.34 -2.95
N ILE A 137 -20.60 3.27 -3.48
CA ILE A 137 -21.77 2.56 -2.91
C ILE A 137 -21.42 1.14 -2.47
N SER A 138 -20.32 0.59 -2.98
CA SER A 138 -19.82 -0.72 -2.59
C SER A 138 -18.29 -0.75 -2.58
N VAL A 139 -17.77 -1.76 -1.90
CA VAL A 139 -16.35 -2.13 -1.90
C VAL A 139 -16.22 -3.51 -2.49
N LYS A 140 -15.29 -3.65 -3.42
CA LYS A 140 -14.94 -4.91 -4.08
C LYS A 140 -13.53 -5.32 -3.66
N LEU A 141 -13.35 -6.59 -3.34
CA LEU A 141 -12.09 -7.20 -2.94
C LEU A 141 -11.84 -8.44 -3.80
N ARG A 142 -10.63 -8.58 -4.34
CA ARG A 142 -10.14 -9.80 -4.98
C ARG A 142 -9.07 -10.41 -4.09
N VAL A 143 -9.17 -11.70 -3.81
CA VAL A 143 -8.10 -12.49 -3.18
C VAL A 143 -7.84 -13.71 -4.06
N GLY A 144 -6.66 -13.76 -4.69
CA GLY A 144 -6.37 -14.76 -5.72
C GLY A 144 -7.35 -14.65 -6.89
N ASN A 145 -8.14 -15.70 -7.12
CA ASN A 145 -9.14 -15.74 -8.20
C ASN A 145 -10.57 -15.43 -7.73
N GLU A 146 -10.77 -15.24 -6.43
CA GLU A 146 -12.09 -15.02 -5.85
C GLU A 146 -12.37 -13.52 -5.70
N TYR A 147 -13.63 -13.15 -5.93
CA TYR A 147 -14.12 -11.78 -5.81
C TYR A 147 -15.22 -11.70 -4.77
N PHE A 148 -15.13 -10.70 -3.93
CA PHE A 148 -16.07 -10.39 -2.87
C PHE A 148 -16.52 -8.94 -3.04
N GLU A 149 -17.78 -8.68 -2.73
CA GLU A 149 -18.34 -7.33 -2.80
C GLU A 149 -19.28 -7.09 -1.62
N LYS A 150 -19.27 -5.88 -1.09
CA LYS A 150 -20.12 -5.47 0.01
C LYS A 150 -20.59 -4.03 -0.20
N GLU A 151 -21.89 -3.80 -0.06
CA GLU A 151 -22.46 -2.45 -0.01
C GLU A 151 -21.96 -1.70 1.23
N ILE A 152 -21.84 -0.38 1.13
CA ILE A 152 -21.41 0.50 2.22
C ILE A 152 -22.47 1.57 2.50
N GLU A 153 -22.62 1.88 3.78
CA GLU A 153 -23.47 2.95 4.29
C GLU A 153 -22.70 4.28 4.35
N SER A 154 -23.41 5.40 4.54
CA SER A 154 -22.81 6.74 4.50
C SER A 154 -21.72 6.99 5.54
N ASN A 155 -21.75 6.24 6.65
CA ASN A 155 -20.86 6.40 7.79
C ASN A 155 -19.78 5.30 7.87
N ASP A 156 -19.79 4.34 6.93
CA ASP A 156 -18.81 3.26 6.94
C ASP A 156 -17.42 3.81 6.63
N GLU A 157 -16.45 3.56 7.52
CA GLU A 157 -15.04 3.89 7.29
C GLU A 157 -14.29 2.73 6.64
N GLN A 158 -14.92 1.56 6.58
CA GLN A 158 -14.33 0.29 6.17
C GLN A 158 -15.38 -0.72 5.68
N ALA A 159 -14.96 -1.63 4.81
CA ALA A 159 -15.68 -2.85 4.50
C ALA A 159 -14.85 -4.06 4.94
N VAL A 160 -15.44 -4.93 5.75
CA VAL A 160 -14.76 -6.12 6.31
C VAL A 160 -15.23 -7.39 5.62
N PHE A 161 -14.27 -8.21 5.20
CA PHE A 161 -14.45 -9.53 4.59
C PHE A 161 -13.69 -10.57 5.41
N ASN A 162 -14.36 -11.66 5.79
CA ASN A 162 -13.72 -12.80 6.45
C ASN A 162 -13.61 -13.93 5.43
N ILE A 163 -12.38 -14.36 5.12
CA ILE A 163 -12.09 -15.28 4.02
C ILE A 163 -11.19 -16.40 4.55
N GLU A 164 -11.61 -17.64 4.33
CA GLU A 164 -10.76 -18.82 4.57
C GLU A 164 -9.69 -18.90 3.48
N LEU A 165 -8.42 -18.94 3.90
CA LEU A 165 -7.30 -19.03 2.97
C LEU A 165 -6.39 -20.18 3.36
N GLU A 166 -5.88 -20.87 2.34
CA GLU A 166 -4.82 -21.85 2.51
C GLU A 166 -3.45 -21.17 2.55
N LYS A 167 -2.50 -21.81 3.21
CA LYS A 167 -1.10 -21.43 3.20
C LYS A 167 -0.57 -21.41 1.77
N GLY A 168 0.00 -20.28 1.37
CA GLY A 168 0.58 -20.12 0.04
C GLY A 168 0.69 -18.67 -0.39
N ASP A 169 1.20 -18.47 -1.59
CA ASP A 169 1.27 -17.14 -2.20
C ASP A 169 -0.08 -16.79 -2.85
N THR A 170 -0.52 -15.55 -2.66
CA THR A 170 -1.71 -15.01 -3.32
C THR A 170 -1.57 -13.51 -3.56
N GLU A 171 -2.56 -12.92 -4.20
CA GLU A 171 -2.62 -11.50 -4.52
C GLU A 171 -3.91 -10.91 -3.98
N ILE A 172 -3.83 -9.67 -3.48
CA ILE A 172 -4.99 -8.91 -3.04
C ILE A 172 -5.14 -7.69 -3.92
N GLN A 173 -6.38 -7.38 -4.30
CA GLN A 173 -6.70 -6.13 -4.97
C GLN A 173 -8.05 -5.61 -4.48
N ALA A 174 -8.20 -4.29 -4.35
CA ALA A 174 -9.40 -3.71 -3.77
C ALA A 174 -9.83 -2.44 -4.49
N TRP A 175 -11.15 -2.24 -4.59
CA TRP A 175 -11.77 -1.13 -5.28
C TRP A 175 -12.95 -0.59 -4.49
N LEU A 176 -13.19 0.71 -4.64
CA LEU A 176 -14.44 1.38 -4.25
C LEU A 176 -15.25 1.60 -5.53
N THR A 177 -16.49 1.15 -5.57
CA THR A 177 -17.33 1.21 -6.77
C THR A 177 -18.45 2.21 -6.59
N ASP A 178 -18.62 3.14 -7.54
CA ASP A 178 -19.72 4.10 -7.51
C ASP A 178 -21.03 3.55 -8.12
N SER A 179 -22.10 4.33 -8.02
CA SER A 179 -23.43 3.93 -8.54
C SER A 179 -23.51 3.76 -10.06
N GLN A 180 -22.47 4.16 -10.80
CA GLN A 180 -22.36 3.97 -12.25
C GLN A 180 -21.50 2.74 -12.60
N GLY A 181 -21.05 1.98 -11.59
CA GLY A 181 -20.15 0.84 -11.76
C GLY A 181 -18.70 1.25 -12.02
N LYS A 182 -18.33 2.52 -11.79
CA LYS A 182 -16.96 2.99 -11.98
C LYS A 182 -16.14 2.66 -10.74
N GLU A 183 -15.01 1.99 -10.98
CA GLU A 183 -14.05 1.65 -9.94
C GLU A 183 -13.11 2.83 -9.62
N HIS A 184 -12.85 2.97 -8.34
CA HIS A 184 -11.89 3.86 -7.71
C HIS A 184 -10.96 3.03 -6.80
N PRO A 185 -9.73 3.48 -6.55
CA PRO A 185 -8.82 2.76 -5.67
C PRO A 185 -9.31 2.71 -4.22
N ALA A 186 -9.18 1.54 -3.60
CA ALA A 186 -9.12 1.41 -2.15
C ALA A 186 -7.64 1.41 -1.73
N TYR A 187 -7.19 2.47 -1.06
CA TYR A 187 -5.76 2.69 -0.81
C TYR A 187 -5.19 1.85 0.33
N TYR A 188 -6.04 1.29 1.20
CA TYR A 188 -5.61 0.55 2.38
C TYR A 188 -6.39 -0.75 2.54
N VAL A 189 -5.67 -1.80 2.95
CA VAL A 189 -6.24 -3.05 3.45
C VAL A 189 -5.50 -3.43 4.71
N TYR A 190 -6.22 -3.62 5.80
CA TYR A 190 -5.69 -4.16 7.05
C TYR A 190 -6.06 -5.63 7.13
N VAL A 191 -5.09 -6.48 7.40
CA VAL A 191 -5.27 -7.94 7.42
C VAL A 191 -4.94 -8.48 8.79
N ASN A 192 -5.92 -9.15 9.40
CA ASN A 192 -5.81 -9.83 10.69
C ASN A 192 -6.09 -11.33 10.51
N GLN A 193 -5.48 -12.14 11.38
CA GLN A 193 -5.78 -13.56 11.56
C GLN A 193 -6.71 -13.73 12.77
#